data_AF-A0A432JGE8-F1
#
_entry.id   AF-A0A432JGE8-F1
#
_cell.length_a   1.000
_cell.length_b   1.000
_cell.length_c   1.000
_cell.angle_alpha   90.00
_cell.angle_beta   90.00
_cell.angle_gamma   90.00
#
_symmetry.space_group_name_H-M   'P 1'
#
loop_
_entity.id
_entity.type
_entity.pdbx_description
1 polymer ?
#
loop_
_entity_poly.entity_id
_entity_poly.type
_entity_poly.pdbx_seq_one_letter_code
_entity_poly.pdbx_strand_id
1 'polypeptide(L)' 'MDEARQLFDAAMGCANDLGLLSEEFDANTGEMLGNFPQAFSHMAMINTAVQLQQATGRSPPSPDRT' A
#
# COMPACT_ATOMS: atom_id res chain seq x y z
N MET A 1 16.15 3.26 -3.48
CA MET A 1 15.44 2.11 -2.90
C MET A 1 14.93 2.43 -1.51
N ASP A 2 15.78 2.95 -0.62
CA ASP A 2 15.36 3.32 0.74
C ASP A 2 14.26 4.39 0.76
N GLU A 3 14.37 5.43 -0.06
CA GLU A 3 13.34 6.47 -0.19
C GLU A 3 11.98 5.90 -0.64
N ALA A 4 11.99 5.01 -1.64
CA ALA A 4 10.77 4.38 -2.13
C ALA A 4 10.11 3.50 -1.04
N ARG A 5 10.93 2.82 -0.22
CA ARG A 5 10.44 2.03 0.92
C ARG A 5 9.87 2.92 2.01
N GLN A 6 10.55 4.01 2.35
CA GLN A 6 10.09 4.98 3.35
C GLN A 6 8.76 5.60 2.95
N LEU A 7 8.60 6.00 1.68
CA LEU A 7 7.36 6.57 1.19
C LEU A 7 6.22 5.56 1.23
N PHE A 8 6.47 4.30 0.83
CA PHE A 8 5.47 3.26 0.92
C PHE A 8 5.05 2.96 2.37
N ASP A 9 5.99 2.90 3.31
CA ASP A 9 5.68 2.69 4.73
C ASP A 9 4.90 3.86 5.32
N ALA A 10 5.22 5.10 4.94
CA ALA A 10 4.43 6.27 5.31
C ALA A 10 3.00 6.19 4.75
N ALA A 11 2.84 5.77 3.50
CA ALA A 11 1.53 5.62 2.87
C ALA A 11 0.69 4.48 3.49
N MET A 12 1.33 3.38 3.90
CA MET A 12 0.68 2.32 4.67
C MET A 12 0.20 2.80 6.04
N GLY A 13 0.82 3.84 6.59
CA GLY A 13 0.39 4.50 7.83
C GLY A 13 -0.97 5.21 7.72
N CYS A 14 -1.50 5.42 6.52
CA CYS A 14 -2.83 5.98 6.30
C CYS A 14 -3.95 4.94 6.45
N ALA A 15 -3.63 3.65 6.55
CA ALA A 15 -4.61 2.61 6.81
C ALA A 15 -5.07 2.65 8.27
N ASN A 16 -6.33 2.30 8.51
CA ASN A 16 -6.82 2.14 9.89
C ASN A 16 -6.25 0.86 10.55
N ASP A 17 -6.68 0.61 11.78
CA ASP A 17 -6.31 -0.56 12.58
C ASP A 17 -6.69 -1.91 11.94
N LEU A 18 -7.69 -1.93 11.05
CA LEU A 18 -8.08 -3.09 10.26
C LEU A 18 -7.30 -3.23 8.94
N GLY A 19 -6.41 -2.28 8.63
CA GLY A 19 -5.66 -2.23 7.38
C GLY A 19 -6.47 -1.71 6.20
N LEU A 20 -7.60 -1.03 6.45
CA LEU A 20 -8.47 -0.47 5.41
C LEU A 20 -8.06 0.95 5.05
N LEU A 21 -8.13 1.28 3.76
CA LEU A 21 -7.86 2.58 3.18
C LEU A 21 -9.12 3.27 2.65
N SER A 22 -9.14 4.59 2.72
CA SER A 22 -10.13 5.47 2.07
C SER A 22 -9.64 5.97 0.71
N GLU A 23 -10.50 6.70 0.01
CA GLU A 23 -10.13 7.40 -1.22
C GLU A 23 -9.07 8.47 -0.99
N GLU A 24 -9.25 9.24 0.08
CA GLU A 24 -8.39 10.35 0.45
C GLU A 24 -8.03 10.27 1.94
N PHE A 25 -6.91 10.88 2.31
CA PHE A 25 -6.44 10.95 3.68
C PHE A 25 -5.94 12.38 3.95
N ASP A 26 -6.49 13.04 4.96
CA ASP A 26 -6.02 14.36 5.39
C ASP A 26 -4.80 14.18 6.32
N ALA A 27 -3.63 14.58 5.84
CA ALA A 27 -2.38 14.45 6.59
C ALA A 27 -2.27 15.39 7.81
N ASN A 28 -3.09 16.46 7.88
CA ASN A 28 -3.08 17.39 9.00
C ASN A 28 -3.97 16.90 10.15
N THR A 29 -5.15 16.36 9.82
CA THR A 29 -6.14 15.92 10.81
C THR A 29 -6.08 14.42 11.09
N GLY A 30 -5.53 13.63 10.18
CA GLY A 30 -5.54 12.17 10.22
C GLY A 30 -6.88 11.56 9.80
N GLU A 31 -7.77 12.33 9.19
CA GLU A 31 -9.08 11.88 8.80
C GLU A 31 -9.07 11.11 7.47
N MET A 32 -9.84 10.04 7.43
CA MET A 32 -10.14 9.28 6.22
C MET A 32 -11.31 9.95 5.50
N LEU A 33 -11.09 10.37 4.26
CA LEU A 33 -12.06 11.15 3.48
C LEU A 33 -12.53 10.38 2.25
N GLY A 34 -13.75 10.69 1.80
CA GLY A 34 -14.37 10.08 0.62
C GLY A 34 -14.85 8.65 0.87
N ASN A 35 -14.82 7.82 -0.17
CA ASN A 35 -15.30 6.45 -0.08
C ASN A 35 -14.44 5.60 0.87
N PHE A 36 -15.10 4.76 1.67
CA PHE A 36 -14.43 3.86 2.59
C PHE A 36 -15.22 2.54 2.78
N PRO A 37 -14.57 1.37 2.71
CA PRO A 37 -13.20 1.14 2.22
C PRO A 37 -13.11 1.32 0.70
N GLN A 38 -12.00 1.84 0.20
CA GLN A 38 -11.85 2.21 -1.21
C GLN A 38 -10.97 1.21 -1.98
N ALA A 39 -11.54 0.52 -2.97
CA ALA A 39 -10.86 -0.58 -3.65
C ALA A 39 -9.59 -0.17 -4.44
N PHE A 40 -9.59 0.98 -5.11
CA PHE A 40 -8.44 1.42 -5.91
C PHE A 40 -7.20 1.78 -5.08
N SER A 41 -7.35 2.37 -3.90
CA SER A 41 -6.29 2.68 -2.95
C SER A 41 -5.62 1.39 -2.47
N HIS A 42 -6.42 0.36 -2.14
CA HIS A 42 -5.87 -0.95 -1.80
C HIS A 42 -5.13 -1.59 -2.99
N MET A 43 -5.72 -1.53 -4.19
CA MET A 43 -5.07 -2.04 -5.41
C MET A 43 -3.74 -1.32 -5.71
N ALA A 44 -3.68 -0.01 -5.47
CA ALA A 44 -2.47 0.79 -5.63
C ALA A 44 -1.37 0.36 -4.63
N MET A 45 -1.72 0.11 -3.37
CA MET A 45 -0.77 -0.40 -2.37
C MET A 45 -0.25 -1.80 -2.73
N ILE A 46 -1.14 -2.71 -3.12
CA ILE A 46 -0.74 -4.07 -3.55
C ILE A 46 0.21 -4.01 -4.73
N ASN A 47 -0.12 -3.23 -5.76
CA ASN A 47 0.73 -3.10 -6.94
C ASN A 47 2.10 -2.48 -6.59
N THR A 48 2.11 -1.46 -5.73
CA THR A 48 3.37 -0.84 -5.29
C THR A 48 4.23 -1.81 -4.50
N ALA A 49 3.63 -2.62 -3.62
CA ALA A 49 4.35 -3.65 -2.86
C ALA A 49 5.01 -4.69 -3.80
N VAL A 50 4.28 -5.16 -4.81
CA VAL A 50 4.81 -6.09 -5.82
C VAL A 50 5.98 -5.46 -6.59
N GLN A 51 5.85 -4.20 -7.01
CA GLN A 51 6.91 -3.50 -7.74
C GLN A 51 8.16 -3.27 -6.87
N LEU A 52 7.99 -2.91 -5.60
CA LEU A 52 9.10 -2.78 -4.65
C LEU A 52 9.84 -4.10 -4.45
N GLN A 53 9.10 -5.21 -4.34
CA GLN A 53 9.68 -6.56 -4.23
C GLN A 53 10.49 -6.94 -5.47
N GLN A 54 9.96 -6.69 -6.67
CA GLN A 54 10.67 -6.95 -7.91
C GLN A 54 11.94 -6.10 -8.02
N ALA A 55 11.86 -4.81 -7.69
CA ALA A 55 12.98 -3.89 -7.74
C ALA A 55 14.10 -4.23 -6.74
N THR A 56 13.79 -4.91 -5.63
CA THR A 56 14.81 -5.41 -4.67
C THR A 56 15.50 -6.71 -5.12
N GLY A 57 15.21 -7.23 -6.32
CA GLY A 57 15.81 -8.47 -6.83
C GLY A 57 15.26 -9.73 -6.14
N ARG A 58 14.20 -9.59 -5.34
CA ARG A 58 13.53 -10.72 -4.71
C ARG A 58 12.40 -11.18 -5.63
N SER A 59 12.68 -12.14 -6.51
CA SER A 59 11.63 -12.75 -7.32
C SER A 59 10.53 -13.29 -6.41
N PRO A 60 9.24 -13.03 -6.70
CA PRO A 60 8.16 -13.66 -5.96
C PRO A 60 8.29 -15.18 -6.06
N PRO A 61 7.94 -15.93 -5.00
CA PRO A 61 7.95 -17.39 -5.07
C PRO A 61 7.10 -17.82 -6.26
N SER A 62 7.63 -18.73 -7.08
CA SER A 62 6.88 -19.34 -8.18
C SER A 62 5.55 -19.86 -7.62
N PRO A 63 4.39 -19.52 -8.23
CA PRO A 63 3.13 -20.06 -7.76
C PRO A 63 3.22 -21.58 -7.84
N ASP A 64 2.94 -22.23 -6.71
CA ASP A 64 2.97 -23.68 -6.60
C ASP A 64 1.98 -24.25 -7.62
N ARG A 65 2.49 -25.01 -8.59
CA ARG A 65 1.68 -25.71 -9.58
C ARG A 65 1.31 -27.06 -8.97
N THR A 66 0.34 -27.07 -8.06
CA THR A 66 -0.32 -28.29 -7.61
C THR A 66 -1.47 -28.66 -8.55
#